data_AF-A0A5B8YHA9-F1
#
_entry.id   AF-A0A5B8YHA9-F1
#
_cell.length_a   1.000
_cell.length_b   1.000
_cell.length_c   1.000
_cell.angle_alpha   90.00
_cell.angle_beta   90.00
_cell.angle_gamma   90.00
#
_symmetry.space_group_name_H-M   'P 1'
#
loop_
_entity.id
_entity.type
_entity.pdbx_description
1 polymer ?
#
loop_
_entity_poly.entity_id
_entity_poly.type
_entity_poly.pdbx_seq_one_letter_code
_entity_poly.pdbx_strand_id
1 'polypeptide(L)'
;MKKAFHNIVSVSMALLVLFSTSSFTVDKHFCGSILMDMAIFSEAESCGMEMHEHSDTTEDSVDQEFCCENQKIAIEGQDELKASYNSLDFDQQLFLATFTYSYINLFKGLPLQASPYKNYTPPLLVSDIQVLDQVFLI
;
A
#
# COMPACT_ATOMS: atom_id res chain seq x y z
N MET A 1 25.71 2.68 -7.48
CA MET A 1 24.24 2.82 -7.37
C MET A 1 23.47 2.23 -8.55
N LYS A 2 23.81 2.50 -9.83
CA LYS A 2 23.10 1.94 -11.00
C LYS A 2 22.99 0.40 -11.06
N LYS A 3 24.06 -0.35 -10.75
CA LYS A 3 24.04 -1.82 -10.77
C LYS A 3 23.12 -2.44 -9.71
N ALA A 4 23.20 -1.93 -8.47
CA ALA A 4 22.34 -2.41 -7.38
C ALA A 4 20.85 -2.15 -7.68
N PHE A 5 20.53 -0.95 -8.18
CA PHE A 5 19.17 -0.62 -8.59
C PHE A 5 18.65 -1.53 -9.73
N HIS A 6 19.46 -1.77 -10.75
CA HIS A 6 19.10 -2.67 -11.83
C HIS A 6 18.84 -4.11 -11.36
N ASN A 7 19.69 -4.63 -10.46
CA ASN A 7 19.51 -5.97 -9.90
C ASN A 7 18.23 -6.06 -9.06
N ILE A 8 17.93 -5.05 -8.24
CA ILE A 8 16.70 -4.99 -7.44
C ILE A 8 15.47 -5.00 -8.36
N VAL A 9 15.47 -4.15 -9.39
CA VAL A 9 14.37 -4.08 -10.37
C VAL A 9 14.21 -5.40 -11.14
N SER A 10 15.32 -6.03 -11.51
CA SER A 10 15.30 -7.33 -12.19
C SER A 10 14.71 -8.43 -11.31
N VAL A 11 15.15 -8.52 -10.05
CA VAL A 11 14.63 -9.52 -9.09
C VAL A 11 13.16 -9.25 -8.76
N SER A 12 12.77 -7.99 -8.54
CA SER A 12 11.38 -7.65 -8.27
C SER A 12 10.48 -8.02 -9.46
N MET A 13 10.95 -7.79 -10.69
CA MET A 13 10.16 -8.12 -11.87
C MET A 13 10.03 -9.63 -12.05
N ALA A 14 11.10 -10.39 -11.76
CA ALA A 14 11.03 -11.85 -11.77
C ALA A 14 10.02 -12.40 -10.74
N LEU A 15 9.99 -11.83 -9.52
CA LEU A 15 9.03 -12.21 -8.48
C LEU A 15 7.59 -11.88 -8.88
N LEU A 16 7.36 -10.68 -9.44
CA LEU A 16 6.04 -10.26 -9.91
C LEU A 16 5.50 -11.20 -10.99
N VAL A 17 6.34 -11.56 -11.96
CA VAL A 17 5.95 -12.53 -13.01
C VAL A 17 5.66 -13.89 -12.39
N LEU A 18 6.52 -14.39 -11.52
CA LEU A 18 6.36 -15.70 -10.87
C LEU A 18 5.04 -15.81 -10.11
N PHE A 19 4.70 -14.82 -9.27
CA PHE A 19 3.45 -14.83 -8.51
C PHE A 19 2.21 -14.56 -9.38
N SER A 20 2.37 -13.80 -10.47
CA SER A 20 1.30 -13.51 -11.43
C SER A 20 0.88 -14.74 -12.24
N THR A 21 1.85 -15.56 -12.64
CA THR A 21 1.62 -16.74 -13.50
C THR A 21 1.38 -18.01 -12.70
N SER A 22 1.72 -18.05 -11.41
CA SER A 22 1.50 -19.24 -10.58
C SER A 22 0.03 -19.37 -10.17
N SER A 23 -0.62 -20.48 -10.52
CA SER A 23 -1.91 -20.87 -9.96
C SER A 23 -1.73 -21.49 -8.58
N PHE A 24 -2.61 -21.15 -7.63
CA PHE A 24 -2.60 -21.73 -6.29
C PHE A 24 -4.01 -22.04 -5.81
N THR A 25 -4.14 -23.14 -5.07
CA THR A 25 -5.40 -23.54 -4.46
C THR A 25 -5.34 -23.18 -2.98
N VAL A 26 -6.38 -22.48 -2.52
CA VAL A 26 -6.58 -22.14 -1.10
C VAL A 26 -7.71 -23.00 -0.57
N ASP A 27 -7.43 -23.77 0.47
CA ASP A 27 -8.42 -24.51 1.23
C ASP A 27 -8.79 -23.73 2.49
N LYS A 28 -10.07 -23.64 2.79
CA LYS A 28 -10.62 -22.90 3.94
C LYS A 28 -11.55 -23.79 4.73
N HIS A 29 -11.29 -23.92 6.02
CA HIS A 29 -12.19 -24.59 6.95
C HIS A 29 -13.05 -23.56 7.68
N PHE A 30 -14.37 -23.67 7.56
CA PHE A 30 -15.34 -22.87 8.30
C PHE A 30 -16.08 -23.76 9.30
N CYS A 31 -16.44 -23.20 10.45
CA CYS A 31 -17.47 -23.80 11.29
C CYS A 31 -18.58 -22.79 11.57
N GLY A 32 -19.78 -23.08 11.07
CA GLY A 32 -20.86 -22.09 10.95
C GLY A 32 -20.45 -20.92 10.06
N SER A 33 -20.38 -19.72 10.63
CA SER A 33 -19.99 -18.48 9.93
C SER A 33 -18.54 -18.05 10.17
N ILE A 34 -17.76 -18.83 10.92
CA ILE A 34 -16.42 -18.44 11.38
C ILE A 34 -15.35 -19.24 10.64
N LEU A 35 -14.34 -18.56 10.07
CA LEU A 35 -13.16 -19.17 9.45
C LEU A 35 -12.23 -19.69 10.55
N MET A 36 -11.96 -20.99 10.54
CA MET A 36 -11.10 -21.66 11.53
C MET A 36 -9.68 -21.80 11.02
N ASP A 37 -9.52 -22.27 9.78
CA ASP A 37 -8.20 -22.46 9.19
C ASP A 37 -8.17 -22.15 7.70
N MET A 38 -6.98 -21.80 7.21
CA MET A 38 -6.69 -21.56 5.81
C MET A 38 -5.33 -22.13 5.44
N ALA A 39 -5.33 -22.99 4.43
CA ALA A 39 -4.12 -23.62 3.92
C ALA A 39 -3.94 -23.33 2.41
N ILE A 40 -2.68 -23.24 1.98
CA ILE A 40 -2.31 -22.99 0.59
C ILE A 40 -1.53 -24.21 0.10
N PHE A 41 -1.98 -24.83 -0.99
CA PHE A 41 -1.46 -26.11 -1.51
C PHE A 41 -1.57 -27.33 -0.59
N SER A 42 -2.13 -27.18 0.60
CA SER A 42 -2.47 -28.26 1.52
C SER A 42 -3.92 -28.13 1.98
N GLU A 43 -4.43 -29.20 2.59
CA GLU A 43 -5.76 -29.20 3.19
C GLU A 43 -5.76 -28.37 4.47
N ALA A 44 -6.86 -27.64 4.71
CA ALA A 44 -7.04 -26.87 5.94
C ALA A 44 -7.25 -27.83 7.13
N GLU A 45 -6.65 -27.51 8.27
CA GLU A 45 -6.78 -28.30 9.49
C GLU A 45 -8.23 -28.24 9.98
N SER A 46 -8.86 -29.41 10.10
CA SER A 46 -10.20 -29.52 10.67
C SER A 46 -10.15 -29.28 12.17
N CYS A 47 -11.29 -28.94 12.78
CA CYS A 47 -11.38 -28.61 14.22
C CYS A 47 -11.11 -29.79 15.20
N GLY A 48 -10.32 -30.80 14.82
CA GLY A 48 -9.99 -31.96 15.66
C GLY A 48 -11.18 -32.87 15.97
N MET A 49 -12.37 -32.52 15.49
CA MET A 49 -13.56 -33.34 15.48
C MET A 49 -13.59 -34.03 14.12
N GLU A 50 -12.82 -35.09 13.98
CA GLU A 50 -13.14 -36.15 13.02
C GLU A 50 -14.54 -36.61 13.42
N MET A 51 -15.55 -36.04 12.75
CA MET A 51 -16.94 -36.32 13.03
C MET A 51 -17.07 -37.82 12.79
N HIS A 52 -17.20 -38.59 13.89
CA HIS A 52 -17.75 -39.92 13.84
C HIS A 52 -18.90 -39.87 12.83
N GLU A 53 -18.88 -40.76 11.84
CA GLU A 53 -20.05 -41.04 11.03
C GLU A 53 -21.22 -41.32 11.99
N HIS A 54 -22.00 -40.29 12.34
CA HIS A 54 -23.28 -40.44 12.98
C HIS A 54 -24.25 -40.66 11.82
N SER A 55 -24.43 -41.92 11.43
CA SER A 55 -25.40 -42.81 12.07
C SER A 55 -26.79 -42.26 11.87
N ASP A 56 -27.55 -42.94 11.03
CA ASP A 56 -28.99 -42.80 10.83
C ASP A 56 -29.73 -42.63 12.17
N THR A 57 -30.08 -41.41 12.56
CA THR A 57 -31.15 -41.18 13.53
C THR A 57 -31.88 -39.88 13.22
N THR A 58 -33.01 -40.05 12.53
CA THR A 58 -34.33 -39.46 12.82
C THR A 58 -34.38 -38.12 13.56
N GLU A 59 -35.06 -37.18 12.91
CA GLU A 59 -35.91 -36.12 13.49
C GLU A 59 -35.24 -35.20 14.53
N ASP A 60 -34.82 -34.00 14.11
CA ASP A 60 -35.35 -32.75 14.68
C ASP A 60 -34.60 -31.52 14.17
N SER A 61 -35.32 -30.40 14.19
CA SER A 61 -34.88 -29.04 13.91
C SER A 61 -33.76 -28.57 14.83
N VAL A 62 -32.51 -28.92 14.52
CA VAL A 62 -31.33 -28.33 15.14
C VAL A 62 -30.77 -27.26 14.20
N ASP A 63 -30.68 -26.04 14.72
CA ASP A 63 -30.23 -24.83 14.03
C ASP A 63 -29.00 -25.07 13.15
N GLN A 64 -29.08 -24.55 11.92
CA GLN A 64 -28.10 -24.68 10.84
C GLN A 64 -26.73 -24.02 11.13
N GLU A 65 -26.46 -23.64 12.39
CA GLU A 65 -25.30 -22.86 12.82
C GLU A 65 -24.10 -23.70 13.30
N PHE A 66 -24.24 -25.02 13.47
CA PHE A 66 -23.19 -25.89 14.05
C PHE A 66 -22.50 -26.86 13.08
N CYS A 67 -22.72 -26.73 11.77
CA CYS A 67 -22.04 -27.56 10.79
C CYS A 67 -20.70 -26.93 10.37
N CYS A 68 -19.62 -27.73 10.33
CA CYS A 68 -18.36 -27.31 9.75
C CYS A 68 -18.29 -27.68 8.25
N GLU A 69 -17.75 -26.77 7.43
CA GLU A 69 -17.68 -26.88 5.97
C GLU A 69 -16.27 -26.57 5.46
N ASN A 70 -15.79 -27.35 4.49
CA ASN A 70 -14.54 -27.07 3.78
C ASN A 70 -14.83 -26.43 2.42
N GLN A 71 -14.19 -25.31 2.14
CA GLN A 71 -14.32 -24.58 0.88
C GLN A 71 -12.96 -24.48 0.19
N LYS A 72 -12.83 -25.12 -0.97
CA LYS A 72 -11.63 -25.07 -1.82
C LYS A 72 -11.82 -24.04 -2.94
N ILE A 73 -10.93 -23.07 -3.00
CA ILE A 73 -10.92 -22.01 -4.01
C ILE A 73 -9.63 -22.14 -4.81
N ALA A 74 -9.75 -22.45 -6.10
CA ALA A 74 -8.62 -22.39 -7.03
C ALA A 74 -8.46 -20.96 -7.55
N ILE A 75 -7.28 -20.38 -7.36
CA ILE A 75 -6.88 -19.10 -7.95
C ILE A 75 -6.02 -19.43 -9.16
N GLU A 76 -6.58 -19.21 -10.34
CA GLU A 76 -5.89 -19.41 -11.61
C GLU A 76 -4.91 -18.25 -11.86
N GLY A 77 -3.64 -18.59 -12.08
CA GLY A 77 -2.60 -17.66 -12.52
C GLY A 77 -2.84 -17.19 -13.95
N GLN A 78 -2.26 -16.05 -14.31
CA GLN A 78 -2.38 -15.48 -15.65
C GLN A 78 -1.45 -16.19 -16.63
N ASP A 79 -2.00 -16.85 -17.66
CA ASP A 79 -1.22 -17.48 -18.74
C ASP A 79 -0.66 -16.45 -19.74
N GLU A 80 -1.49 -15.47 -20.14
CA GLU A 80 -1.07 -14.32 -20.92
C GLU A 80 -1.13 -13.05 -20.08
N LEU A 81 0.03 -12.39 -19.91
CA LEU A 81 0.10 -11.02 -19.41
C LEU A 81 -0.66 -10.11 -20.38
N LYS A 82 -1.94 -9.84 -20.12
CA LYS A 82 -2.72 -8.84 -20.86
C LYS A 82 -2.03 -7.49 -20.67
N ALA A 83 -1.19 -7.10 -21.63
CA ALA A 83 -0.58 -5.77 -21.70
C ALA A 83 -1.66 -4.74 -22.09
N SER A 84 -2.66 -4.54 -21.23
CA SER A 84 -3.72 -3.55 -21.43
C SER A 84 -3.32 -2.14 -20.96
N TYR A 85 -2.05 -1.92 -20.60
CA TYR A 85 -1.55 -0.64 -20.10
C TYR A 85 -0.75 0.15 -21.15
N ASN A 86 -0.99 -0.06 -22.44
CA ASN A 86 -0.09 0.42 -23.48
C ASN A 86 -0.30 1.86 -23.95
N SER A 87 -1.13 2.66 -23.29
CA SER A 87 -1.14 4.11 -23.56
C SER A 87 -1.79 4.87 -22.41
N LEU A 88 -1.01 5.74 -21.77
CA LEU A 88 -1.60 6.89 -21.09
C LEU A 88 -2.18 7.80 -22.15
N ASP A 89 -3.43 8.20 -22.00
CA ASP A 89 -4.02 9.22 -22.86
C ASP A 89 -3.28 10.56 -22.68
N PHE A 90 -3.39 11.45 -23.67
CA PHE A 90 -2.73 12.75 -23.64
C PHE A 90 -3.05 13.53 -22.35
N ASP A 91 -4.30 13.51 -21.89
CA ASP A 91 -4.71 14.22 -20.68
C ASP A 91 -4.07 13.64 -19.42
N GLN A 92 -3.88 12.32 -19.37
CA GLN A 92 -3.20 11.64 -18.26
C GLN A 92 -1.71 11.96 -18.24
N GLN A 93 -1.07 12.02 -19.41
CA GLN A 93 0.33 12.44 -19.54
C GLN A 93 0.51 13.90 -19.14
N LEU A 94 -0.39 14.78 -19.57
CA LEU A 94 -0.38 16.19 -19.23
C LEU A 94 -0.56 16.40 -17.73
N PHE A 95 -1.49 15.68 -17.11
CA PHE A 95 -1.68 15.70 -15.66
C PHE A 95 -0.41 15.26 -14.93
N LEU A 96 0.16 14.11 -15.30
CA LEU A 96 1.35 13.58 -14.63
C LEU A 96 2.55 14.51 -14.76
N ALA A 97 2.75 15.10 -15.95
CA ALA A 97 3.83 16.05 -16.20
C ALA A 97 3.65 17.34 -15.38
N THR A 98 2.46 17.94 -15.41
CA THR A 98 2.17 19.19 -14.68
C THR A 98 2.20 18.99 -13.17
N PHE A 99 1.63 17.90 -12.67
CA PHE A 99 1.68 17.52 -11.25
C PHE A 99 3.13 17.35 -10.77
N THR A 100 3.92 16.56 -11.49
CA THR A 100 5.33 16.32 -11.14
C THR A 100 6.14 17.61 -11.16
N TYR A 101 5.96 18.44 -12.20
CA TYR A 101 6.64 19.73 -12.31
C TYR A 101 6.26 20.68 -11.17
N SER A 102 4.97 20.80 -10.85
CA SER A 102 4.50 21.64 -9.75
C SER A 102 5.08 21.16 -8.41
N TYR A 103 5.00 19.85 -8.15
CA TYR A 103 5.47 19.25 -6.91
C TYR A 103 6.98 19.44 -6.70
N ILE A 104 7.81 19.24 -7.73
CA ILE A 104 9.27 19.47 -7.63
C ILE A 104 9.58 20.94 -7.29
N ASN A 105 8.86 21.88 -7.88
CA ASN A 105 9.10 23.30 -7.65
C ASN A 105 8.61 23.77 -6.28
N LEU A 106 7.61 23.11 -5.69
CA LEU A 106 7.14 23.43 -4.33
C LEU A 106 8.23 23.23 -3.27
N PHE A 107 9.14 22.27 -3.47
CA PHE A 107 10.24 21.97 -2.55
C PHE A 107 11.59 22.54 -2.99
N LYS A 108 11.65 23.28 -4.10
CA LYS A 108 12.81 24.14 -4.37
C LYS A 108 12.77 25.28 -3.37
N GLY A 109 13.55 25.14 -2.29
CA GLY A 109 13.77 26.21 -1.33
C GLY A 109 14.13 27.50 -2.07
N LEU A 110 13.67 28.65 -1.55
CA LEU A 110 14.03 29.95 -2.12
C LEU A 110 15.55 29.96 -2.32
N PRO A 111 16.05 30.45 -3.48
CA PRO A 111 17.49 30.66 -3.61
C PRO A 111 17.90 31.44 -2.37
N LEU A 112 18.98 30.99 -1.69
CA LEU A 112 19.59 31.72 -0.59
C LEU A 112 19.92 33.11 -1.12
N GLN A 113 18.97 34.02 -1.04
CA GLN A 113 19.17 35.40 -1.38
C GLN A 113 20.11 35.86 -0.30
N ALA A 114 21.40 35.95 -0.66
CA ALA A 114 22.44 36.31 0.26
C ALA A 114 22.00 37.65 0.84
N SER A 115 21.52 37.63 2.09
CA SER A 115 21.12 38.86 2.76
C SER A 115 22.33 39.78 2.70
N PRO A 116 22.23 40.96 2.08
CA PRO A 116 23.38 41.86 1.95
C PRO A 116 23.90 42.29 3.33
N TYR A 117 23.11 42.07 4.39
CA TYR A 117 23.40 42.39 5.77
C TYR A 117 23.75 41.17 6.63
N LYS A 118 24.03 39.99 6.04
CA LYS A 118 24.36 38.77 6.80
C LYS A 118 25.53 38.96 7.77
N ASN A 119 26.47 39.85 7.43
CA ASN A 119 27.64 40.18 8.23
C ASN A 119 27.54 41.58 8.88
N TYR A 120 26.40 42.26 8.77
CA TYR A 120 26.21 43.56 9.40
C TYR A 120 25.83 43.36 10.86
N THR A 121 26.67 43.88 11.76
CA THR A 121 26.28 44.00 13.16
C THR A 121 25.52 45.32 13.31
N PRO A 122 24.26 45.31 13.78
CA PRO A 122 23.52 46.54 13.98
C PRO A 122 24.28 47.45 14.96
N PRO A 123 24.30 48.77 14.71
CA PRO A 123 25.00 49.70 15.57
C PRO A 123 24.36 49.68 16.95
N LEU A 124 25.20 49.84 17.98
CA LEU A 124 24.72 49.95 19.35
C LEU A 124 23.84 51.18 19.48
N LEU A 125 22.55 50.98 19.73
CA LEU A 125 21.59 52.05 19.95
C LEU A 125 21.87 52.67 21.31
N VAL A 126 22.24 53.96 21.33
CA VAL A 126 22.41 54.74 22.56
C VAL A 126 21.05 55.11 23.17
N SER A 127 20.06 55.37 22.31
CA SER A 127 18.69 55.67 22.67
C SER A 127 17.72 55.11 21.62
N ASP A 128 16.54 54.68 22.06
CA ASP A 128 15.47 54.24 21.18
C ASP A 128 14.70 55.47 20.66
N ILE A 129 15.08 55.92 19.46
CA ILE A 129 14.47 57.10 18.81
C ILE A 129 12.99 56.87 18.44
N GLN A 130 12.58 55.62 18.18
CA GLN A 130 11.18 55.32 17.83
C GLN A 130 10.28 55.49 19.05
N VAL A 131 10.77 55.09 20.22
CA VAL A 131 10.09 55.31 21.50
C VAL A 131 10.10 56.79 21.90
N LEU A 132 11.24 57.48 21.74
CA LEU A 132 11.37 58.91 22.06
C LEU A 132 10.44 59.78 21.19
N ASP A 133 10.39 59.51 19.89
CA ASP A 133 9.59 60.28 18.94
C ASP A 133 8.17 59.72 18.79
N GLN A 134 7.82 58.66 19.52
CA GLN A 134 6.54 57.96 19.46
C GLN A 134 6.13 57.54 18.03
N VAL A 135 7.10 57.15 17.21
CA VAL A 135 6.90 56.70 15.84
C VAL A 135 6.94 55.18 15.80
N PHE A 136 5.77 54.56 15.69
CA PHE A 136 5.63 53.11 15.58
C PHE A 136 5.25 52.75 14.15
N LEU A 137 5.92 51.74 13.58
CA LEU A 137 5.50 51.13 12.33
C LEU A 137 4.18 50.37 12.59
N ILE A 138 3.15 50.67 11.79
CA ILE A 138 1.87 49.94 11.78
C ILE A 138 2.00 48.74 10.83
#